data_AF-A0A836RHC6-F1
#
_entry.id   AF-A0A836RHC6-F1
#
_cell.length_a   1.000
_cell.length_b   1.000
_cell.length_c   1.000
_cell.angle_alpha   90.00
_cell.angle_beta   90.00
_cell.angle_gamma   90.00
#
_symmetry.space_group_name_H-M   'P 1'
#
loop_
_entity.id
_entity.type
_entity.pdbx_description
1 polymer ?
#
loop_
_entity_poly.entity_id
_entity_poly.type
_entity_poly.pdbx_seq_one_letter_code
_entity_poly.pdbx_strand_id
1 'polypeptide(L)'
;MKPMAKLSWQPWHEVVQLREDLKTGELSLQMFAADLYEVLMQRGKQPIYESPHSFFALTFPTHNLRNLVRDVGLRLANQNDKAVRQLELTYGGGKTHTLITLYHLHYDPDHLPDLSAVQEFTQAIGHKPVKARVAGLCFDKLDVEKGMEVRSPDGKTRRLKQPWSVLAYQIAGDDGLRILHAEGKAEERETAPAENTLTELLELPLKDDLGVLILIDEVLMYAKEKVIQDRGWRERLRNFFQYLTQAATKVPRCCIVASLLATDPAKSGDELGRQLLGDFYDIFRREKEEGVEPVVKEDVAEVLRRRFFTPESIRDPGAFRPHVIAALKGIQAVDEQTAKA
;
A
#
# COMPACT_ATOMS: atom_id res chain seq x y z
N MET A 1 -43.43 -31.02 -23.57
CA MET A 1 -42.56 -30.24 -22.66
C MET A 1 -43.45 -29.31 -21.85
N LYS A 2 -43.47 -29.42 -20.51
CA LYS A 2 -44.16 -28.41 -19.67
C LYS A 2 -43.47 -27.06 -19.91
N PRO A 3 -44.19 -25.96 -20.13
CA PRO A 3 -43.58 -24.65 -20.20
C PRO A 3 -42.88 -24.39 -18.86
N MET A 4 -41.57 -24.15 -18.88
CA MET A 4 -40.86 -23.67 -17.69
C MET A 4 -41.60 -22.43 -17.20
N ALA A 5 -42.03 -22.44 -15.94
CA ALA A 5 -42.63 -21.27 -15.32
C ALA A 5 -41.67 -20.10 -15.50
N LYS A 6 -42.16 -19.00 -16.09
CA LYS A 6 -41.36 -17.80 -16.31
C LYS A 6 -40.94 -17.28 -14.93
N LEU A 7 -39.68 -17.49 -14.57
CA LEU A 7 -39.14 -17.02 -13.30
C LEU A 7 -39.28 -15.50 -13.28
N SER A 8 -39.71 -14.93 -12.15
CA SER A 8 -39.81 -13.47 -11.97
C SER A 8 -38.44 -12.80 -11.80
N TRP A 9 -37.36 -13.54 -12.07
CA TRP A 9 -35.98 -13.15 -11.86
C TRP A 9 -35.08 -13.80 -12.91
N GLN A 10 -33.97 -13.14 -13.22
CA GLN A 10 -32.94 -13.64 -14.12
C GLN A 10 -31.76 -14.20 -13.31
N PRO A 11 -31.10 -15.27 -13.80
CA PRO A 11 -29.83 -15.73 -13.23
C PRO A 11 -28.80 -14.60 -13.16
N TRP A 12 -27.96 -14.59 -12.13
CA TRP A 12 -27.02 -13.49 -11.89
C TRP A 12 -26.11 -13.19 -13.09
N HIS A 13 -25.69 -14.22 -13.84
CA HIS A 13 -24.78 -14.07 -14.99
C HIS A 13 -25.45 -13.44 -16.22
N GLU A 14 -26.77 -13.32 -16.24
CA GLU A 14 -27.51 -12.55 -17.26
C GLU A 14 -27.65 -11.07 -16.88
N VAL A 15 -27.39 -10.73 -15.62
CA VAL A 15 -27.67 -9.41 -15.03
C VAL A 15 -26.39 -8.63 -14.77
N VAL A 16 -25.33 -9.32 -14.31
CA VAL A 16 -24.00 -8.75 -14.12
C VAL A 16 -22.99 -9.49 -15.00
N GLN A 17 -22.00 -8.77 -15.50
CA GLN A 17 -21.01 -9.31 -16.41
C GLN A 17 -19.70 -9.53 -15.67
N LEU A 18 -19.20 -10.76 -15.68
CA LEU A 18 -17.82 -11.03 -15.27
C LEU A 18 -16.86 -10.36 -16.24
N ARG A 19 -15.72 -9.91 -15.72
CA ARG A 19 -14.62 -9.46 -16.58
C ARG A 19 -14.10 -10.62 -17.43
N GLU A 20 -13.67 -10.30 -18.63
CA GLU A 20 -13.24 -11.32 -19.62
C GLU A 20 -12.02 -12.11 -19.15
N ASP A 21 -11.08 -11.47 -18.47
CA ASP A 21 -9.89 -12.12 -17.93
C ASP A 21 -10.23 -13.24 -16.92
N LEU A 22 -11.31 -13.07 -16.15
CA LEU A 22 -11.82 -14.09 -15.23
C LEU A 22 -12.54 -15.25 -15.93
N LYS A 23 -13.11 -15.01 -17.11
CA LYS A 23 -13.81 -16.04 -17.89
C LYS A 23 -12.84 -16.95 -18.64
N THR A 24 -11.77 -16.38 -19.19
CA THR A 24 -10.81 -17.14 -20.01
C THR A 24 -9.89 -18.02 -19.18
N GLY A 25 -9.77 -17.75 -17.87
CA GLY A 25 -8.83 -18.46 -16.99
C GLY A 25 -7.37 -18.14 -17.29
N GLU A 26 -7.09 -17.18 -18.18
CA GLU A 26 -5.75 -16.72 -18.55
C GLU A 26 -5.07 -15.90 -17.43
N LEU A 27 -5.78 -15.66 -16.34
CA LEU A 27 -5.25 -14.99 -15.17
C LEU A 27 -4.34 -15.91 -14.38
N SER A 28 -3.03 -15.68 -14.48
CA SER A 28 -2.14 -16.15 -13.43
C SER A 28 -2.51 -15.45 -12.13
N LEU A 29 -2.60 -16.20 -11.02
CA LEU A 29 -2.84 -15.64 -9.67
C LEU A 29 -1.85 -14.49 -9.34
N GLN A 30 -0.68 -14.47 -9.98
CA GLN A 30 0.33 -13.42 -9.88
C GLN A 30 -0.16 -12.04 -10.34
N MET A 31 -1.10 -11.97 -11.30
CA MET A 31 -1.69 -10.69 -11.75
C MET A 31 -2.55 -10.00 -10.69
N PHE A 32 -2.99 -10.74 -9.65
CA PHE A 32 -3.76 -10.18 -8.55
C PHE A 32 -2.93 -9.87 -7.32
N ALA A 33 -1.69 -10.35 -7.25
CA ALA A 33 -0.77 -9.98 -6.18
C ALA A 33 -0.21 -8.58 -6.45
N ALA A 34 -0.77 -7.59 -5.75
CA ALA A 34 -0.25 -6.24 -5.78
C ALA A 34 1.22 -6.23 -5.34
N ASP A 35 2.09 -5.63 -6.15
CA ASP A 35 3.52 -5.53 -5.86
C ASP A 35 3.94 -4.05 -5.94
N LEU A 36 4.15 -3.43 -4.77
CA LEU A 36 4.56 -2.02 -4.69
C LEU A 36 5.89 -1.76 -5.41
N TYR A 37 6.81 -2.72 -5.41
CA TYR A 37 8.11 -2.56 -6.02
C TYR A 37 8.00 -2.45 -7.54
N GLU A 38 7.17 -3.27 -8.20
CA GLU A 38 6.96 -3.15 -9.65
C GLU A 38 6.25 -1.84 -10.01
N VAL A 39 5.34 -1.34 -9.14
CA VAL A 39 4.72 -0.02 -9.31
C VAL A 39 5.73 1.12 -9.21
N LEU A 40 6.69 1.05 -8.29
CA LEU A 40 7.74 2.07 -8.17
C LEU A 40 8.73 2.04 -9.33
N MET A 41 9.01 0.86 -9.87
CA MET A 41 9.96 0.67 -10.96
C MET A 41 9.39 1.04 -12.34
N GLN A 42 8.07 0.99 -12.52
CA GLN A 42 7.38 1.36 -13.77
C GLN A 42 7.96 0.62 -15.01
N ARG A 43 8.09 -0.71 -14.90
CA ARG A 43 8.68 -1.57 -15.96
C ARG A 43 7.64 -2.22 -16.87
N GLY A 44 6.36 -1.95 -16.66
CA GLY A 44 5.24 -2.55 -17.40
C GLY A 44 4.97 -4.01 -17.05
N LYS A 45 5.47 -4.50 -15.90
CA LYS A 45 5.25 -5.90 -15.47
C LYS A 45 3.89 -6.11 -14.83
N GLN A 46 3.32 -5.06 -14.22
CA GLN A 46 1.99 -5.08 -13.63
C GLN A 46 1.16 -3.87 -14.11
N PRO A 47 0.76 -3.81 -15.40
CA PRO A 47 0.05 -2.65 -15.95
C PRO A 47 -1.22 -2.25 -15.19
N ILE A 48 -1.92 -3.23 -14.60
CA ILE A 48 -3.13 -3.01 -13.81
C ILE A 48 -2.88 -2.22 -12.52
N TYR A 49 -1.66 -2.33 -11.95
CA TYR A 49 -1.25 -1.63 -10.75
C TYR A 49 -0.37 -0.42 -11.05
N GLU A 50 0.36 -0.41 -12.17
CA GLU A 50 1.24 0.68 -12.58
C GLU A 50 0.46 1.89 -13.16
N SER A 51 -0.66 1.65 -13.85
CA SER A 51 -1.49 2.72 -14.40
C SER A 51 -2.55 3.21 -13.39
N PRO A 52 -2.60 4.52 -13.05
CA PRO A 52 -3.64 5.07 -12.18
C PRO A 52 -5.07 4.74 -12.65
N HIS A 53 -5.34 4.82 -13.96
CA HIS A 53 -6.66 4.53 -14.52
C HIS A 53 -7.09 3.08 -14.24
N SER A 54 -6.32 2.10 -14.72
CA SER A 54 -6.57 0.67 -14.50
C SER A 54 -6.66 0.31 -13.02
N PHE A 55 -5.80 0.92 -12.19
CA PHE A 55 -5.80 0.68 -10.75
C PHE A 55 -7.10 1.17 -10.10
N PHE A 56 -7.41 2.46 -10.24
CA PHE A 56 -8.57 3.07 -9.58
C PHE A 56 -9.91 2.60 -10.14
N ALA A 57 -9.98 2.13 -11.38
CA ALA A 57 -11.17 1.50 -11.94
C ALA A 57 -11.61 0.27 -11.14
N LEU A 58 -10.67 -0.40 -10.47
CA LEU A 58 -10.89 -1.63 -9.69
C LEU A 58 -10.68 -1.44 -8.18
N THR A 59 -10.34 -0.23 -7.74
CA THR A 59 -10.15 0.11 -6.33
C THR A 59 -11.50 0.42 -5.70
N PHE A 60 -11.80 -0.17 -4.54
CA PHE A 60 -12.95 0.22 -3.72
C PHE A 60 -12.48 1.12 -2.55
N PRO A 61 -12.93 2.40 -2.48
CA PRO A 61 -12.58 3.32 -1.40
C PRO A 61 -13.29 2.98 -0.07
N THR A 62 -12.80 1.96 0.63
CA THR A 62 -13.31 1.62 1.97
C THR A 62 -13.26 2.82 2.91
N HIS A 63 -14.09 2.80 3.96
CA HIS A 63 -14.12 3.89 4.94
C HIS A 63 -12.73 4.15 5.55
N ASN A 64 -12.06 3.08 5.99
CA ASN A 64 -10.75 3.19 6.64
C ASN A 64 -9.65 3.63 5.67
N LEU A 65 -9.68 3.16 4.41
CA LEU A 65 -8.75 3.64 3.38
C LEU A 65 -8.94 5.13 3.08
N ARG A 66 -10.19 5.61 2.98
CA ARG A 66 -10.48 7.04 2.79
C ARG A 66 -10.00 7.89 3.97
N ASN A 67 -10.19 7.42 5.21
CA ASN A 67 -9.68 8.11 6.40
C ASN A 67 -8.15 8.19 6.41
N LEU A 68 -7.46 7.09 6.06
CA LEU A 68 -6.00 7.09 5.95
C LEU A 68 -5.51 8.03 4.84
N VAL A 69 -6.14 7.99 3.66
CA VAL A 69 -5.82 8.87 2.54
C VAL A 69 -5.99 10.35 2.92
N ARG A 70 -7.09 10.69 3.61
CA ARG A 70 -7.28 12.03 4.18
C ARG A 70 -6.13 12.40 5.10
N ASP A 71 -5.83 11.54 6.06
CA ASP A 71 -4.81 11.79 7.08
C ASP A 71 -3.42 12.04 6.48
N VAL A 72 -3.02 11.23 5.50
CA VAL A 72 -1.77 11.38 4.74
C VAL A 72 -1.81 12.66 3.88
N GLY A 73 -2.91 12.90 3.16
CA GLY A 73 -3.08 14.08 2.33
C GLY A 73 -2.97 15.38 3.13
N LEU A 74 -3.60 15.44 4.32
CA LEU A 74 -3.49 16.57 5.23
C LEU A 74 -2.07 16.72 5.80
N ARG A 75 -1.36 15.62 6.11
CA ARG A 75 0.04 15.69 6.55
C ARG A 75 0.93 16.28 5.46
N LEU A 76 0.80 15.81 4.22
CA LEU A 76 1.56 16.30 3.07
C LEU A 76 1.21 17.75 2.69
N ALA A 77 0.02 18.22 3.08
CA ALA A 77 -0.42 19.62 2.96
C ALA A 77 -0.03 20.50 4.17
N ASN A 78 0.71 19.95 5.15
CA ASN A 78 1.06 20.62 6.41
C ASN A 78 -0.15 21.05 7.27
N GLN A 79 -1.24 20.29 7.20
CA GLN A 79 -2.49 20.48 7.94
C GLN A 79 -2.75 19.38 8.99
N ASN A 80 -1.76 18.51 9.21
CA ASN A 80 -1.78 17.45 10.20
C ASN A 80 -0.36 17.22 10.74
N ASP A 81 -0.24 17.06 12.04
CA ASP A 81 1.06 16.82 12.71
C ASP A 81 1.43 15.34 12.75
N LYS A 82 0.47 14.44 12.55
CA LYS A 82 0.68 13.00 12.60
C LYS A 82 1.48 12.52 11.38
N ALA A 83 2.76 12.22 11.57
CA ALA A 83 3.69 11.91 10.49
C ALA A 83 3.78 10.42 10.15
N VAL A 84 3.35 9.50 11.02
CA VAL A 84 3.68 8.07 10.90
C VAL A 84 2.45 7.19 11.05
N ARG A 85 1.96 6.60 9.95
CA ARG A 85 0.85 5.64 9.97
C ARG A 85 1.35 4.21 9.86
N GLN A 86 0.87 3.36 10.75
CA GLN A 86 1.13 1.92 10.69
C GLN A 86 -0.11 1.18 10.17
N LEU A 87 0.08 0.31 9.19
CA LEU A 87 -0.94 -0.60 8.69
C LEU A 87 -0.95 -1.90 9.51
N GLU A 88 -2.12 -2.28 10.00
CA GLU A 88 -2.34 -3.52 10.75
C GLU A 88 -2.74 -4.70 9.84
N LEU A 89 -2.73 -5.90 10.42
CA LEU A 89 -3.17 -7.12 9.74
C LEU A 89 -4.68 -7.04 9.45
N THR A 90 -5.02 -7.13 8.16
CA THR A 90 -6.39 -7.07 7.63
C THR A 90 -6.95 -8.46 7.35
N TYR A 91 -8.28 -8.61 7.42
CA TYR A 91 -8.99 -9.88 7.17
C TYR A 91 -8.89 -10.44 5.73
N GLY A 92 -8.43 -9.67 4.75
CA GLY A 92 -8.41 -10.07 3.33
C GLY A 92 -7.28 -9.48 2.48
N GLY A 93 -6.20 -9.01 3.11
CA GLY A 93 -5.16 -8.23 2.44
C GLY A 93 -5.56 -6.76 2.23
N GLY A 94 -4.71 -6.00 1.54
CA GLY A 94 -4.99 -4.59 1.21
C GLY A 94 -3.91 -3.60 1.64
N LYS A 95 -2.89 -4.02 2.39
CA LYS A 95 -1.77 -3.17 2.79
C LYS A 95 -0.98 -2.66 1.58
N THR A 96 -0.47 -3.56 0.74
CA THR A 96 0.25 -3.18 -0.49
C THR A 96 -0.66 -2.39 -1.44
N HIS A 97 -1.94 -2.74 -1.55
CA HIS A 97 -2.93 -1.95 -2.31
C HIS A 97 -3.13 -0.53 -1.75
N THR A 98 -3.09 -0.39 -0.42
CA THR A 98 -3.15 0.91 0.28
C THR A 98 -1.90 1.74 -0.04
N LEU A 99 -0.71 1.13 0.02
CA LEU A 99 0.54 1.82 -0.34
C LEU A 99 0.52 2.27 -1.80
N ILE A 100 0.04 1.42 -2.73
CA ILE A 100 -0.11 1.78 -4.15
C ILE A 100 -1.15 2.91 -4.34
N THR A 101 -2.24 2.89 -3.57
CA THR A 101 -3.24 3.98 -3.57
C THR A 101 -2.59 5.32 -3.22
N LEU A 102 -1.80 5.35 -2.14
CA LEU A 102 -1.09 6.55 -1.72
C LEU A 102 -0.01 7.00 -2.71
N TYR A 103 0.70 6.04 -3.33
CA TYR A 103 1.64 6.32 -4.41
C TYR A 103 0.94 7.05 -5.57
N HIS A 104 -0.14 6.49 -6.11
CA HIS A 104 -0.81 7.10 -7.27
C HIS A 104 -1.39 8.47 -6.97
N LEU A 105 -1.99 8.66 -5.79
CA LEU A 105 -2.58 9.94 -5.41
C LEU A 105 -1.55 11.06 -5.28
N HIS A 106 -0.33 10.76 -4.83
CA HIS A 106 0.66 11.79 -4.47
C HIS A 106 1.86 11.87 -5.42
N TYR A 107 2.12 10.87 -6.27
CA TYR A 107 3.24 10.90 -7.23
C TYR A 107 2.98 11.90 -8.36
N ASP A 108 1.79 11.85 -8.98
CA ASP A 108 1.40 12.72 -10.09
C ASP A 108 -0.10 13.13 -10.00
N PRO A 109 -0.47 13.95 -9.00
CA PRO A 109 -1.86 14.32 -8.75
C PRO A 109 -2.52 15.12 -9.88
N ASP A 110 -1.73 15.67 -10.81
CA ASP A 110 -2.22 16.44 -11.95
C ASP A 110 -2.81 15.57 -13.06
N HIS A 111 -2.42 14.30 -13.13
CA HIS A 111 -2.82 13.35 -14.17
C HIS A 111 -3.69 12.21 -13.64
N LEU A 112 -4.35 12.41 -12.50
CA LEU A 112 -5.29 11.44 -11.96
C LEU A 112 -6.52 11.28 -12.88
N PRO A 113 -7.02 10.05 -13.07
CA PRO A 113 -8.16 9.79 -13.93
C PRO A 113 -9.46 10.29 -13.30
N ASP A 114 -10.42 10.70 -14.13
CA ASP A 114 -11.76 11.07 -13.68
C ASP A 114 -12.61 9.82 -13.37
N LEU A 115 -12.43 9.28 -12.18
CA LEU A 115 -13.12 8.08 -11.69
C LEU A 115 -13.71 8.32 -10.30
N SER A 116 -14.86 7.70 -10.01
CA SER A 116 -15.53 7.80 -8.69
C SER A 116 -14.58 7.55 -7.53
N ALA A 117 -13.70 6.54 -7.65
CA ALA A 117 -12.76 6.23 -6.58
C ALA A 117 -11.81 7.40 -6.26
N VAL A 118 -11.29 8.06 -7.29
CA VAL A 118 -10.42 9.24 -7.15
C VAL A 118 -11.19 10.43 -6.57
N GLN A 119 -12.43 10.63 -7.00
CA GLN A 119 -13.31 11.69 -6.48
C GLN A 119 -13.60 11.47 -4.99
N GLU A 120 -13.92 10.24 -4.58
CA GLU A 120 -14.17 9.87 -3.18
C GLU A 120 -12.93 10.10 -2.29
N PHE A 121 -11.73 9.78 -2.78
CA PHE A 121 -10.48 10.07 -2.08
C PHE A 121 -10.20 11.57 -1.99
N THR A 122 -10.36 12.30 -3.09
CA THR A 122 -10.17 13.76 -3.14
C THR A 122 -11.14 14.47 -2.21
N GLN A 123 -12.41 14.04 -2.19
CA GLN A 123 -13.42 14.54 -1.27
C GLN A 123 -13.07 14.23 0.19
N ALA A 124 -12.55 13.03 0.47
CA ALA A 124 -12.12 12.66 1.82
C ALA A 124 -10.97 13.55 2.32
N ILE A 125 -10.00 13.89 1.45
CA ILE A 125 -8.92 14.83 1.76
C ILE A 125 -9.48 16.26 1.97
N GLY A 126 -10.48 16.64 1.17
CA GLY A 126 -11.10 17.98 1.20
C GLY A 126 -10.43 18.98 0.24
N HIS A 127 -9.33 18.58 -0.41
CA HIS A 127 -8.65 19.33 -1.46
C HIS A 127 -7.94 18.36 -2.42
N LYS A 128 -7.45 18.88 -3.55
CA LYS A 128 -6.64 18.08 -4.49
C LYS A 128 -5.42 17.47 -3.76
N PRO A 129 -5.10 16.17 -3.98
CA PRO A 129 -3.90 15.58 -3.41
C PRO A 129 -2.64 16.41 -3.73
N VAL A 130 -1.77 16.58 -2.74
CA VAL A 130 -0.51 17.33 -2.89
C VAL A 130 0.54 16.43 -3.53
N LYS A 131 1.36 16.99 -4.43
CA LYS A 131 2.46 16.27 -5.06
C LYS A 131 3.58 16.02 -4.05
N ALA A 132 4.12 14.81 -4.05
CA ALA A 132 5.18 14.40 -3.14
C ALA A 132 6.29 13.64 -3.87
N ARG A 133 7.50 13.74 -3.34
CA ARG A 133 8.56 12.76 -3.57
C ARG A 133 8.18 11.47 -2.86
N VAL A 134 7.81 10.45 -3.63
CA VAL A 134 7.45 9.13 -3.09
C VAL A 134 8.65 8.20 -3.14
N ALA A 135 8.99 7.57 -2.02
CA ALA A 135 10.04 6.56 -1.93
C ALA A 135 9.51 5.30 -1.24
N GLY A 136 9.88 4.13 -1.76
CA GLY A 136 9.43 2.84 -1.22
C GLY A 136 10.56 1.98 -0.64
N LEU A 137 10.32 1.39 0.52
CA LEU A 137 11.14 0.34 1.11
C LEU A 137 10.36 -0.98 1.05
N CYS A 138 10.46 -1.67 -0.09
CA CYS A 138 9.85 -2.99 -0.30
C CYS A 138 10.84 -4.07 0.17
N PHE A 139 10.79 -4.41 1.45
CA PHE A 139 11.78 -5.28 2.08
C PHE A 139 11.72 -6.73 1.61
N ASP A 140 10.58 -7.18 1.08
CA ASP A 140 10.44 -8.49 0.42
C ASP A 140 11.27 -8.60 -0.87
N LYS A 141 11.69 -7.47 -1.47
CA LYS A 141 12.57 -7.42 -2.65
C LYS A 141 14.01 -7.04 -2.32
N LEU A 142 14.29 -6.62 -1.09
CA LEU A 142 15.63 -6.21 -0.67
C LEU A 142 16.46 -7.45 -0.33
N ASP A 143 17.11 -8.03 -1.33
CA ASP A 143 18.00 -9.17 -1.13
C ASP A 143 19.16 -8.82 -0.18
N VAL A 144 19.41 -9.67 0.83
CA VAL A 144 20.40 -9.39 1.88
C VAL A 144 21.84 -9.34 1.36
N GLU A 145 22.14 -10.01 0.26
CA GLU A 145 23.49 -10.09 -0.33
C GLU A 145 23.68 -9.13 -1.50
N LYS A 146 22.70 -9.08 -2.41
CA LYS A 146 22.75 -8.35 -3.68
C LYS A 146 22.02 -7.01 -3.62
N GLY A 147 21.19 -6.77 -2.61
CA GLY A 147 20.34 -5.59 -2.55
C GLY A 147 19.24 -5.60 -3.61
N MET A 148 18.61 -4.44 -3.80
CA MET A 148 17.56 -4.22 -4.78
C MET A 148 17.95 -3.16 -5.80
N GLU A 149 17.42 -3.27 -7.02
CA GLU A 149 17.48 -2.19 -7.99
C GLU A 149 16.42 -1.15 -7.62
N VAL A 150 16.78 0.12 -7.58
CA VAL A 150 15.85 1.22 -7.29
C VAL A 150 15.97 2.32 -8.33
N ARG A 151 14.90 3.10 -8.48
CA ARG A 151 14.79 4.20 -9.43
C ARG A 151 14.89 5.55 -8.71
N SER A 152 15.73 6.44 -9.22
CA SER A 152 15.85 7.81 -8.72
C SER A 152 14.73 8.72 -9.25
N PRO A 153 14.61 9.95 -8.71
CA PRO A 153 13.74 11.01 -9.23
C PRO A 153 13.79 11.24 -10.75
N ASP A 154 14.98 11.21 -11.33
CA ASP A 154 15.24 11.44 -12.76
C ASP A 154 15.14 10.15 -13.59
N GLY A 155 14.75 9.04 -12.96
CA GLY A 155 14.49 7.77 -13.60
C GLY A 155 15.71 6.87 -13.83
N LYS A 156 16.90 7.27 -13.37
CA LYS A 156 18.08 6.37 -13.37
C LYS A 156 17.88 5.22 -12.40
N THR A 157 18.49 4.08 -12.70
CA THR A 157 18.44 2.91 -11.82
C THR A 157 19.80 2.63 -11.19
N ARG A 158 19.78 2.13 -9.96
CA ARG A 158 20.98 1.69 -9.24
C ARG A 158 20.65 0.54 -8.32
N ARG A 159 21.57 -0.41 -8.19
CA ARG A 159 21.45 -1.51 -7.22
C ARG A 159 22.10 -1.10 -5.89
N LEU A 160 21.34 -1.20 -4.81
CA LEU A 160 21.74 -0.76 -3.45
C LEU A 160 21.34 -1.83 -2.44
N LYS A 161 22.21 -2.07 -1.45
CA LYS A 161 22.04 -3.11 -0.42
C LYS A 161 21.38 -2.59 0.84
N GLN A 162 21.59 -1.33 1.18
CA GLN A 162 21.24 -0.81 2.50
C GLN A 162 19.91 -0.07 2.45
N PRO A 163 18.97 -0.30 3.40
CA PRO A 163 17.64 0.33 3.39
C PRO A 163 17.70 1.86 3.34
N TRP A 164 18.63 2.47 4.08
CA TRP A 164 18.83 3.93 4.06
C TRP A 164 19.42 4.43 2.74
N SER A 165 20.30 3.67 2.08
CA SER A 165 20.81 4.02 0.75
C SER A 165 19.69 3.93 -0.30
N VAL A 166 18.87 2.88 -0.24
CA VAL A 166 17.69 2.69 -1.07
C VAL A 166 16.73 3.86 -0.95
N LEU A 167 16.45 4.31 0.29
CA LEU A 167 15.63 5.50 0.54
C LEU A 167 16.27 6.75 -0.08
N ALA A 168 17.54 7.01 0.23
CA ALA A 168 18.23 8.22 -0.20
C ALA A 168 18.30 8.37 -1.72
N TYR A 169 18.55 7.27 -2.43
CA TYR A 169 18.59 7.28 -3.89
C TYR A 169 17.22 7.55 -4.52
N GLN A 170 16.13 7.06 -3.93
CA GLN A 170 14.78 7.38 -4.38
C GLN A 170 14.37 8.83 -4.07
N ILE A 171 14.90 9.42 -2.99
CA ILE A 171 14.62 10.81 -2.63
C ILE A 171 15.36 11.79 -3.54
N ALA A 172 16.66 11.56 -3.79
CA ALA A 172 17.53 12.54 -4.45
C ALA A 172 18.64 11.93 -5.33
N GLY A 173 18.55 10.66 -5.71
CA GLY A 173 19.57 9.99 -6.53
C GLY A 173 20.94 9.96 -5.83
N ASP A 174 22.00 10.23 -6.59
CA ASP A 174 23.36 10.23 -6.05
C ASP A 174 23.58 11.31 -4.98
N ASP A 175 22.89 12.46 -5.06
CA ASP A 175 22.99 13.51 -4.03
C ASP A 175 22.47 13.02 -2.67
N GLY A 176 21.41 12.22 -2.68
CA GLY A 176 20.93 11.57 -1.45
C GLY A 176 21.99 10.65 -0.84
N LEU A 177 22.71 9.88 -1.66
CA LEU A 177 23.79 9.02 -1.17
C LEU A 177 24.96 9.84 -0.60
N ARG A 178 25.31 10.97 -1.24
CA ARG A 178 26.36 11.87 -0.75
C ARG A 178 26.04 12.46 0.63
N ILE A 179 24.78 12.81 0.90
CA ILE A 179 24.34 13.27 2.23
C ILE A 179 24.59 12.21 3.29
N LEU A 180 24.30 10.95 2.98
CA LEU A 180 24.49 9.87 3.95
C LEU A 180 25.97 9.56 4.19
N HIS A 181 26.82 9.70 3.19
CA HIS A 181 28.21 9.25 3.21
C HIS A 181 29.14 10.26 3.90
N ALA A 182 29.98 9.81 4.83
CA ALA A 182 30.86 10.67 5.63
C ALA A 182 31.82 11.55 4.80
N GLU A 183 32.29 11.03 3.67
CA GLU A 183 33.18 11.74 2.73
C GLU A 183 32.45 12.38 1.54
N GLY A 184 31.11 12.45 1.56
CA GLY A 184 30.34 13.05 0.46
C GLY A 184 30.41 12.27 -0.87
N LYS A 185 30.70 10.97 -0.83
CA LYS A 185 30.74 10.09 -2.01
C LYS A 185 29.35 9.54 -2.29
N ALA A 186 29.05 9.31 -3.56
CA ALA A 186 27.81 8.65 -3.98
C ALA A 186 27.94 7.12 -3.80
N GLU A 187 28.23 6.68 -2.58
CA GLU A 187 28.50 5.29 -2.18
C GLU A 187 27.63 4.91 -0.98
N GLU A 188 27.41 3.61 -0.79
CA GLU A 188 26.65 3.12 0.37
C GLU A 188 27.46 3.20 1.65
N ARG A 189 26.76 3.37 2.78
CA ARG A 189 27.33 3.22 4.12
C ARG A 189 26.75 2.01 4.84
N GLU A 190 27.52 1.36 5.70
CA GLU A 190 27.08 0.15 6.41
C GLU A 190 26.31 0.42 7.71
N THR A 191 26.33 1.65 8.21
CA THR A 191 25.68 2.04 9.45
C THR A 191 24.45 2.90 9.20
N ALA A 192 23.41 2.73 10.02
CA ALA A 192 22.22 3.56 9.94
C ALA A 192 22.60 5.05 10.14
N PRO A 193 22.11 5.97 9.28
CA PRO A 193 22.29 7.39 9.49
C PRO A 193 21.53 7.85 10.73
N ALA A 194 22.08 8.84 11.44
CA ALA A 194 21.41 9.46 12.57
C ALA A 194 20.25 10.35 12.10
N GLU A 195 19.37 10.71 13.03
CA GLU A 195 18.16 11.48 12.76
C GLU A 195 18.46 12.80 12.03
N ASN A 196 19.47 13.57 12.42
CA ASN A 196 19.81 14.84 11.77
C ASN A 196 20.22 14.67 10.30
N THR A 197 20.95 13.60 9.97
CA THR A 197 21.31 13.27 8.58
C THR A 197 20.09 12.86 7.76
N LEU A 198 19.15 12.12 8.37
CA LEU A 198 17.88 11.78 7.72
C LEU A 198 16.99 13.01 7.52
N THR A 199 16.95 13.92 8.49
CA THR A 199 16.24 15.20 8.37
C THR A 199 16.77 16.02 7.19
N GLU A 200 18.09 16.16 7.05
CA GLU A 200 18.69 16.85 5.88
C GLU A 200 18.29 16.21 4.54
N LEU A 201 18.29 14.88 4.47
CA LEU A 201 17.85 14.15 3.28
C LEU A 201 16.37 14.42 2.95
N LEU A 202 15.50 14.37 3.96
CA LEU A 202 14.05 14.51 3.81
C LEU A 202 13.61 15.96 3.56
N GLU A 203 14.44 16.95 3.90
CA GLU A 203 14.19 18.35 3.56
C GLU A 203 14.49 18.67 2.08
N LEU A 204 15.25 17.83 1.37
CA LEU A 204 15.62 18.11 -0.02
C LEU A 204 14.39 18.34 -0.93
N PRO A 205 13.36 17.47 -0.95
CA PRO A 205 12.22 17.67 -1.85
C PRO A 205 11.40 18.92 -1.52
N LEU A 206 11.46 19.44 -0.29
CA LEU A 206 10.75 20.66 0.10
C LEU A 206 11.27 21.89 -0.67
N LYS A 207 12.54 21.88 -1.10
CA LYS A 207 13.13 22.94 -1.92
C LYS A 207 12.44 23.09 -3.28
N ASP A 208 11.83 22.00 -3.76
CA ASP A 208 11.06 21.93 -5.00
C ASP A 208 9.55 22.01 -4.75
N ASP A 209 9.12 22.45 -3.56
CA ASP A 209 7.72 22.50 -3.10
C ASP A 209 7.00 21.12 -3.08
N LEU A 210 7.76 20.04 -2.98
CA LEU A 210 7.23 18.68 -2.91
C LEU A 210 7.13 18.22 -1.46
N GLY A 211 6.02 17.58 -1.07
CA GLY A 211 5.98 16.79 0.17
C GLY A 211 6.88 15.55 0.07
N VAL A 212 7.02 14.79 1.15
CA VAL A 212 7.76 13.51 1.15
C VAL A 212 6.87 12.40 1.67
N LEU A 213 6.72 11.34 0.88
CA LEU A 213 5.93 10.16 1.25
C LEU A 213 6.82 8.91 1.21
N ILE A 214 7.00 8.28 2.36
CA ILE A 214 7.78 7.05 2.50
C ILE A 214 6.82 5.89 2.71
N LEU A 215 6.88 4.91 1.82
CA LEU A 215 6.05 3.71 1.84
C LEU A 215 6.91 2.52 2.23
N ILE A 216 6.61 1.88 3.35
CA ILE A 216 7.37 0.72 3.85
C ILE A 216 6.50 -0.52 3.74
N ASP A 217 7.01 -1.57 3.10
CA ASP A 217 6.32 -2.85 2.96
C ASP A 217 7.20 -4.02 3.40
N GLU A 218 6.58 -4.97 4.10
CA GLU A 218 7.11 -6.31 4.41
C GLU A 218 8.48 -6.39 5.12
N VAL A 219 8.67 -5.60 6.18
CA VAL A 219 9.95 -5.50 6.92
C VAL A 219 10.42 -6.82 7.55
N LEU A 220 9.49 -7.62 8.10
CA LEU A 220 9.81 -8.66 9.07
C LEU A 220 10.79 -9.72 8.54
N MET A 221 10.56 -10.22 7.33
CA MET A 221 11.36 -11.32 6.77
C MET A 221 12.80 -10.90 6.50
N TYR A 222 12.99 -9.71 5.93
CA TYR A 222 14.33 -9.13 5.73
C TYR A 222 15.06 -8.93 7.05
N ALA A 223 14.38 -8.35 8.05
CA ALA A 223 14.97 -8.10 9.36
C ALA A 223 15.43 -9.40 10.02
N LYS A 224 14.59 -10.45 9.94
CA LYS A 224 14.91 -11.77 10.49
C LYS A 224 16.17 -12.36 9.85
N GLU A 225 16.25 -12.34 8.52
CA GLU A 225 17.41 -12.88 7.79
C GLU A 225 18.70 -12.13 8.14
N LYS A 226 18.66 -10.79 8.18
CA LYS A 226 19.83 -9.98 8.61
C LYS A 226 20.28 -10.28 10.03
N VAL A 227 19.34 -10.47 10.96
CA VAL A 227 19.62 -10.76 12.38
C VAL A 227 20.18 -12.17 12.57
N ILE A 228 19.75 -13.14 11.76
CA ILE A 228 20.32 -14.49 11.74
C ILE A 228 21.79 -14.44 11.30
N GLN A 229 22.11 -13.64 10.28
CA GLN A 229 23.48 -13.48 9.79
C GLN A 229 24.40 -12.73 10.76
N ASP A 230 23.91 -11.63 11.36
CA ASP A 230 24.62 -10.88 12.39
C ASP A 230 23.60 -10.25 13.36
N ARG A 231 23.66 -10.68 14.63
CA ARG A 231 22.76 -10.23 15.69
C ARG A 231 22.78 -8.70 15.90
N GLY A 232 23.87 -8.03 15.55
CA GLY A 232 23.99 -6.57 15.60
C GLY A 232 22.99 -5.84 14.69
N TRP A 233 22.46 -6.51 13.66
CA TRP A 233 21.44 -5.93 12.77
C TRP A 233 20.13 -5.59 13.48
N ARG A 234 19.79 -6.29 14.56
CA ARG A 234 18.57 -5.99 15.32
C ARG A 234 18.62 -4.54 15.81
N GLU A 235 19.74 -4.15 16.39
CA GLU A 235 19.93 -2.80 16.91
C GLU A 235 20.11 -1.77 15.79
N ARG A 236 20.79 -2.12 14.69
CA ARG A 236 20.92 -1.22 13.51
C ARG A 236 19.55 -0.90 12.89
N LEU A 237 18.67 -1.88 12.75
CA LEU A 237 17.32 -1.68 12.20
C LEU A 237 16.43 -0.91 13.16
N ARG A 238 16.47 -1.22 14.46
CA ARG A 238 15.78 -0.43 15.49
C ARG A 238 16.19 1.04 15.43
N ASN A 239 17.49 1.31 15.39
CA ASN A 239 18.01 2.67 15.29
C ASN A 239 17.59 3.35 13.98
N PHE A 240 17.68 2.65 12.85
CA PHE A 240 17.23 3.20 11.57
C PHE A 240 15.75 3.62 11.61
N PHE A 241 14.84 2.75 12.03
CA PHE A 241 13.41 3.10 12.10
C PHE A 241 13.14 4.19 13.13
N GLN A 242 13.82 4.16 14.29
CA GLN A 242 13.67 5.18 15.32
C GLN A 242 14.11 6.57 14.84
N TYR A 243 15.23 6.65 14.14
CA TYR A 243 15.73 7.91 13.58
C TYR A 243 14.89 8.38 12.39
N LEU A 244 14.40 7.45 11.57
CA LEU A 244 13.55 7.77 10.43
C LEU A 244 12.19 8.34 10.86
N THR A 245 11.54 7.74 11.87
CA THR A 245 10.27 8.25 12.38
C THR A 245 10.45 9.62 13.05
N GLN A 246 11.51 9.81 13.83
CA GLN A 246 11.84 11.11 14.43
C GLN A 246 12.09 12.19 13.36
N ALA A 247 12.85 11.88 12.32
CA ALA A 247 13.11 12.80 11.22
C ALA A 247 11.81 13.18 10.50
N ALA A 248 10.95 12.20 10.18
CA ALA A 248 9.67 12.46 9.53
C ALA A 248 8.70 13.31 10.37
N THR A 249 8.74 13.19 11.70
CA THR A 249 7.98 14.06 12.61
C THR A 249 8.48 15.50 12.54
N LYS A 250 9.80 15.73 12.50
CA LYS A 250 10.40 17.08 12.44
C LYS A 250 10.24 17.76 11.09
N VAL A 251 10.36 17.02 9.99
CA VAL A 251 10.30 17.58 8.64
C VAL A 251 8.83 17.88 8.29
N PRO A 252 8.47 19.14 7.98
CA PRO A 252 7.11 19.46 7.58
C PRO A 252 6.77 18.75 6.27
N ARG A 253 5.49 18.40 6.08
CA ARG A 253 5.02 17.69 4.87
C ARG A 253 5.71 16.35 4.59
N CYS A 254 6.32 15.72 5.59
CA CYS A 254 6.86 14.36 5.49
C CYS A 254 5.91 13.35 6.17
N CYS A 255 5.58 12.26 5.47
CA CYS A 255 4.72 11.20 5.97
C CYS A 255 5.32 9.81 5.70
N ILE A 256 5.24 8.93 6.70
CA ILE A 256 5.61 7.52 6.59
C ILE A 256 4.33 6.70 6.71
N VAL A 257 4.14 5.74 5.80
CA VAL A 257 3.10 4.70 5.93
C VAL A 257 3.77 3.34 5.86
N ALA A 258 3.64 2.55 6.92
CA ALA A 258 4.39 1.32 7.10
C ALA A 258 3.51 0.07 7.29
N SER A 259 3.76 -0.94 6.47
CA SER A 259 3.27 -2.31 6.60
C SER A 259 4.40 -3.16 7.17
N LEU A 260 4.27 -3.60 8.43
CA LEU A 260 5.34 -4.34 9.13
C LEU A 260 5.25 -5.87 8.93
N LEU A 261 4.10 -6.40 8.49
CA LEU A 261 3.80 -7.84 8.46
C LEU A 261 3.00 -8.29 7.24
N ALA A 262 3.43 -9.37 6.57
CA ALA A 262 2.55 -10.21 5.75
C ALA A 262 1.62 -11.06 6.61
N THR A 263 2.18 -11.69 7.66
CA THR A 263 1.56 -12.81 8.38
C THR A 263 1.80 -12.70 9.88
N ASP A 264 0.83 -13.10 10.69
CA ASP A 264 0.89 -13.08 12.15
C ASP A 264 1.90 -14.11 12.72
N PRO A 265 3.02 -13.68 13.33
CA PRO A 265 4.01 -14.57 13.92
C PRO A 265 3.49 -15.35 15.14
N ALA A 266 2.38 -14.92 15.76
CA ALA A 266 1.75 -15.67 16.84
C ALA A 266 1.32 -17.06 16.36
N LYS A 267 0.89 -17.18 15.10
CA LYS A 267 0.38 -18.42 14.49
C LYS A 267 1.48 -19.38 14.03
N SER A 268 2.74 -18.94 13.95
CA SER A 268 3.84 -19.71 13.34
C SER A 268 4.89 -20.27 14.31
N GLY A 269 4.83 -19.95 15.61
CA GLY A 269 5.87 -20.36 16.56
C GLY A 269 7.18 -19.56 16.47
N ASP A 270 7.26 -18.53 15.61
CA ASP A 270 8.48 -17.76 15.33
C ASP A 270 8.81 -16.74 16.45
N GLU A 271 9.59 -17.15 17.45
CA GLU A 271 9.95 -16.30 18.59
C GLU A 271 10.78 -15.08 18.18
N LEU A 272 11.78 -15.26 17.32
CA LEU A 272 12.61 -14.15 16.83
C LEU A 272 11.75 -13.15 16.04
N GLY A 273 10.86 -13.66 15.17
CA GLY A 273 9.92 -12.82 14.44
C GLY A 273 9.01 -12.00 15.36
N ARG A 274 8.48 -12.60 16.45
CA ARG A 274 7.69 -11.87 17.45
C ARG A 274 8.48 -10.77 18.15
N GLN A 275 9.72 -11.05 18.52
CA GLN A 275 10.58 -10.06 19.18
C GLN A 275 10.88 -8.87 18.25
N LEU A 276 11.28 -9.14 17.00
CA LEU A 276 11.56 -8.09 16.01
C LEU A 276 10.32 -7.28 15.67
N LEU A 277 9.17 -7.95 15.51
CA LEU A 277 7.90 -7.26 15.31
C LEU A 277 7.58 -6.34 16.49
N GLY A 278 7.72 -6.83 17.73
CA GLY A 278 7.49 -6.02 18.93
C GLY A 278 8.38 -4.78 18.96
N ASP A 279 9.68 -4.94 18.66
CA ASP A 279 10.62 -3.82 18.60
C ASP A 279 10.17 -2.75 17.59
N PHE A 280 9.74 -3.15 16.39
CA PHE A 280 9.31 -2.22 15.36
C PHE A 280 7.95 -1.61 15.69
N TYR A 281 7.00 -2.42 16.18
CA TYR A 281 5.67 -1.96 16.59
C TYR A 281 5.77 -0.86 17.65
N ASP A 282 6.65 -1.01 18.63
CA ASP A 282 6.92 0.01 19.64
C ASP A 282 7.45 1.30 19.03
N ILE A 283 8.34 1.23 18.04
CA ILE A 283 8.89 2.41 17.37
C ILE A 283 7.80 3.16 16.59
N PHE A 284 6.99 2.44 15.81
CA PHE A 284 5.95 3.04 14.97
C PHE A 284 4.72 3.52 15.78
N ARG A 285 4.44 2.96 16.96
CA ARG A 285 3.33 3.40 17.84
C ARG A 285 3.70 4.43 18.90
N ARG A 286 4.98 4.63 19.21
CA ARG A 286 5.42 5.62 20.20
C ARG A 286 4.93 7.04 19.91
N GLU A 287 4.58 7.35 18.68
CA GLU A 287 3.96 8.62 18.26
C GLU A 287 2.46 8.74 18.64
N LYS A 288 1.92 7.82 19.46
CA LYS A 288 0.52 7.76 19.91
C LYS A 288 -0.50 7.63 18.78
N GLU A 289 -0.07 7.10 17.65
CA GLU A 289 -0.95 6.89 16.50
C GLU A 289 -1.59 5.49 16.58
N GLU A 290 -2.90 5.43 16.34
CA GLU A 290 -3.62 4.15 16.23
C GLU A 290 -3.26 3.46 14.92
N GLY A 291 -3.14 2.13 14.99
CA GLY A 291 -2.97 1.32 13.79
C GLY A 291 -4.18 1.43 12.88
N VAL A 292 -3.94 1.34 11.58
CA VAL A 292 -5.00 1.43 10.56
C VAL A 292 -5.21 0.06 9.95
N GLU A 293 -6.45 -0.43 10.00
CA GLU A 293 -6.89 -1.59 9.23
C GLU A 293 -7.63 -1.10 7.97
N PRO A 294 -7.00 -1.06 6.77
CA PRO A 294 -7.62 -0.43 5.61
C PRO A 294 -8.86 -1.16 5.07
N VAL A 295 -8.97 -2.47 5.30
CA VAL A 295 -10.07 -3.31 4.82
C VAL A 295 -10.55 -4.17 5.97
N VAL A 296 -11.80 -3.99 6.37
CA VAL A 296 -12.46 -4.83 7.39
C VAL A 296 -13.31 -5.92 6.75
N LYS A 297 -13.83 -6.85 7.55
CA LYS A 297 -14.61 -8.00 7.07
C LYS A 297 -15.82 -7.58 6.22
N GLU A 298 -16.47 -6.49 6.59
CA GLU A 298 -17.66 -5.94 5.94
C GLU A 298 -17.36 -5.39 4.54
N ASP A 299 -16.12 -4.97 4.28
CA ASP A 299 -15.70 -4.43 2.98
C ASP A 299 -15.43 -5.51 1.93
N VAL A 300 -15.17 -6.76 2.36
CA VAL A 300 -14.68 -7.84 1.48
C VAL A 300 -15.61 -8.08 0.30
N ALA A 301 -16.93 -8.06 0.52
CA ALA A 301 -17.91 -8.26 -0.55
C ALA A 301 -17.85 -7.16 -1.62
N GLU A 302 -17.63 -5.91 -1.23
CA GLU A 302 -17.51 -4.77 -2.15
C GLU A 302 -16.20 -4.81 -2.93
N VAL A 303 -15.09 -5.13 -2.24
CA VAL A 303 -13.78 -5.33 -2.88
C VAL A 303 -13.85 -6.43 -3.93
N LEU A 304 -14.44 -7.58 -3.58
CA LEU A 304 -14.61 -8.69 -4.51
C LEU A 304 -15.52 -8.32 -5.67
N ARG A 305 -16.61 -7.57 -5.44
CA ARG A 305 -17.51 -7.13 -6.51
C ARG A 305 -16.78 -6.33 -7.58
N ARG A 306 -15.95 -5.36 -7.21
CA ARG A 306 -15.14 -4.58 -8.18
C ARG A 306 -14.06 -5.42 -8.87
N ARG A 307 -13.58 -6.48 -8.22
CA ARG A 307 -12.58 -7.39 -8.82
C ARG A 307 -13.19 -8.40 -9.78
N PHE A 308 -14.43 -8.86 -9.54
CA PHE A 308 -15.10 -9.89 -10.35
C PHE A 308 -15.84 -9.35 -11.58
N PHE A 309 -16.57 -8.25 -11.42
CA PHE A 309 -17.52 -7.78 -12.43
C PHE A 309 -16.98 -6.57 -13.19
N THR A 310 -17.47 -6.36 -14.42
CA THR A 310 -17.15 -5.15 -15.17
C THR A 310 -17.80 -3.94 -14.50
N PRO A 311 -17.10 -2.78 -14.42
CA PRO A 311 -17.65 -1.57 -13.82
C PRO A 311 -19.01 -1.15 -14.39
N GLU A 312 -19.21 -1.33 -15.70
CA GLU A 312 -20.44 -0.98 -16.42
C GLU A 312 -21.63 -1.81 -15.93
N SER A 313 -21.42 -3.11 -15.68
CA SER A 313 -22.51 -4.01 -15.30
C SER A 313 -22.97 -3.87 -13.85
N ILE A 314 -22.12 -3.30 -12.99
CA ILE A 314 -22.44 -3.07 -11.57
C ILE A 314 -22.74 -1.60 -11.25
N ARG A 315 -22.79 -0.74 -12.25
CA ARG A 315 -23.00 0.71 -12.09
C ARG A 315 -24.37 1.06 -11.52
N ASP A 316 -25.40 0.30 -11.88
CA ASP A 316 -26.78 0.50 -11.38
C ASP A 316 -27.20 -0.66 -10.45
N PRO A 317 -27.15 -0.46 -9.13
CA PRO A 317 -27.66 -1.43 -8.17
C PRO A 317 -29.14 -1.80 -8.36
N GLY A 318 -29.95 -0.89 -8.91
CA GLY A 318 -31.36 -1.13 -9.20
C GLY A 318 -31.56 -2.23 -10.24
N ALA A 319 -30.63 -2.35 -11.19
CA ALA A 319 -30.69 -3.34 -12.26
C ALA A 319 -30.51 -4.79 -11.75
N PHE A 320 -29.76 -5.01 -10.68
CA PHE A 320 -29.47 -6.37 -10.18
C PHE A 320 -30.05 -6.71 -8.81
N ARG A 321 -30.36 -5.72 -7.97
CA ARG A 321 -30.89 -5.96 -6.61
C ARG A 321 -32.14 -6.85 -6.56
N PRO A 322 -33.16 -6.69 -7.43
CA PRO A 322 -34.34 -7.55 -7.43
C PRO A 322 -34.01 -9.03 -7.68
N HIS A 323 -33.05 -9.28 -8.58
CA HIS A 323 -32.60 -10.63 -8.95
C HIS A 323 -31.79 -11.28 -7.83
N VAL A 324 -30.91 -10.52 -7.17
CA VAL A 324 -30.15 -10.99 -5.99
C VAL A 324 -31.10 -11.36 -4.85
N ILE A 325 -32.11 -10.52 -4.57
CA ILE A 325 -33.10 -10.80 -3.51
C ILE A 325 -33.89 -12.07 -3.82
N ALA A 326 -34.30 -12.27 -5.09
CA ALA A 326 -35.01 -13.47 -5.50
C ALA A 326 -34.15 -14.74 -5.33
N ALA A 327 -32.87 -14.68 -5.71
CA ALA A 327 -31.93 -15.78 -5.53
C ALA A 327 -31.69 -16.11 -4.04
N LEU A 328 -31.48 -15.10 -3.19
CA LEU A 328 -31.29 -15.29 -1.74
C LEU A 328 -32.53 -15.91 -1.09
N LYS A 329 -33.74 -15.43 -1.41
CA LYS A 329 -34.99 -16.04 -0.95
C LYS A 329 -35.12 -17.49 -1.40
N GLY A 330 -34.67 -17.79 -2.62
CA GLY A 330 -34.59 -19.15 -3.13
C GLY A 330 -33.68 -20.03 -2.27
N ILE A 331 -32.46 -19.58 -1.97
CA ILE A 331 -31.49 -20.30 -1.12
C ILE A 331 -32.04 -20.49 0.30
N GLN A 332 -32.61 -19.44 0.90
CA GLN A 332 -33.22 -19.50 2.23
C GLN A 332 -34.37 -20.53 2.31
N ALA A 333 -35.09 -20.75 1.21
CA ALA A 333 -36.17 -21.73 1.17
C ALA A 333 -35.68 -23.20 1.14
N VAL A 334 -34.41 -23.44 0.79
CA VAL A 334 -33.83 -24.80 0.71
C VAL A 334 -32.72 -25.07 1.73
N ASP A 335 -32.18 -24.04 2.40
CA ASP A 335 -31.11 -24.18 3.39
C ASP A 335 -31.50 -23.56 4.76
N GLU A 336 -31.72 -24.42 5.76
CA GLU A 336 -32.12 -24.01 7.11
C GLU A 336 -31.07 -23.15 7.84
N GLN A 337 -29.79 -23.24 7.47
CA GLN A 337 -28.73 -22.40 8.03
C GLN A 337 -28.82 -20.96 7.50
N THR A 338 -29.03 -20.78 6.20
CA THR A 338 -29.21 -19.47 5.56
C THR A 338 -30.55 -18.84 5.92
N ALA A 339 -31.58 -19.64 6.23
CA ALA A 339 -32.87 -19.13 6.71
C ALA A 339 -32.81 -18.44 8.08
N LYS A 340 -31.78 -18.72 8.89
CA LYS A 340 -31.57 -18.16 10.24
C LYS A 340 -30.60 -16.97 10.28
N ALA A 341 -29.94 -16.67 9.16
CA ALA A 341 -29.02 -15.54 8.98
C ALA A 341 -29.73 -14.38 8.28
#